data_AF-A0A1W1DHC9-F1
#
_entry.id   AF-A0A1W1DHC9-F1
#
_cell.length_a   1.000
_cell.length_b   1.000
_cell.length_c   1.000
_cell.angle_alpha   90.00
_cell.angle_beta   90.00
_cell.angle_gamma   90.00
#
_symmetry.space_group_name_H-M   'P 1'
#
loop_
_entity.id
_entity.type
_entity.pdbx_description
1 polymer ?
#
loop_
_entity_poly.entity_id
_entity_poly.type
_entity_poly.pdbx_seq_one_letter_code
_entity_poly.pdbx_strand_id
1 'polypeptide(L)'
;MKNITLLPFVAILSACTGTGGFLESNTVVIEERGAEGKTVDAIVRDESSFNWSDLTKPFNKATNTTQANAKEQAVAKLKASDTNFVLYFSYDGADISDEATQEIIKHANFMRDNSGVKLRLEGHADERGTREYNLALGENRALSVKEVLGLYEGLDGRIEVISYGEEKPIAKAHDESGWEKNRRVEFIYE
;
A
#
# COMPACT_ATOMS: atom_id res chain seq x y z
N MET A 1 19.88 -1.24 -78.43
CA MET A 1 19.88 -1.99 -77.15
C MET A 1 19.17 -1.14 -76.11
N LYS A 2 18.31 -1.78 -75.31
CA LYS A 2 17.39 -1.28 -74.27
C LYS A 2 16.04 -0.77 -74.77
N ASN A 3 15.08 -1.71 -74.73
CA ASN A 3 13.65 -1.51 -74.83
C ASN A 3 13.13 -1.36 -73.39
N ILE A 4 12.37 -0.31 -73.06
CA ILE A 4 11.42 -0.32 -71.93
C ILE A 4 10.19 0.51 -72.32
N THR A 5 9.06 -0.18 -72.37
CA THR A 5 7.67 0.26 -72.51
C THR A 5 7.16 0.83 -71.18
N LEU A 6 6.35 1.89 -71.19
CA LEU A 6 5.39 2.17 -70.11
C LEU A 6 4.16 2.94 -70.63
N LEU A 7 3.00 2.52 -70.09
CA LEU A 7 1.61 2.70 -70.51
C LEU A 7 1.04 4.13 -70.48
N PRO A 8 -0.10 4.37 -71.17
CA PRO A 8 -0.83 5.63 -71.10
C PRO A 8 -1.49 5.84 -69.72
N PHE A 9 -1.36 7.07 -69.26
CA PHE A 9 -1.88 7.65 -68.03
C PHE A 9 -3.42 7.67 -68.05
N VAL A 10 -4.06 6.86 -67.22
CA VAL A 10 -5.50 6.94 -66.93
C VAL A 10 -5.65 7.51 -65.52
N ALA A 11 -5.97 8.79 -65.43
CA ALA A 11 -6.36 9.42 -64.18
C ALA A 11 -7.89 9.48 -64.14
N ILE A 12 -8.48 8.61 -63.31
CA ILE A 12 -9.91 8.53 -63.07
C ILE A 12 -10.30 9.73 -62.20
N LEU A 13 -11.18 10.59 -62.74
CA LEU A 13 -11.95 11.55 -61.97
C LEU A 13 -12.93 10.79 -61.08
N SER A 14 -12.71 10.83 -59.76
CA SER A 14 -13.76 10.60 -58.77
C SER A 14 -14.04 11.91 -58.06
N ALA A 15 -15.09 12.58 -58.51
CA ALA A 15 -15.74 13.66 -57.79
C ALA A 15 -16.51 13.04 -56.61
N CYS A 16 -16.01 13.21 -55.39
CA CYS A 16 -16.83 13.00 -54.20
C CYS A 16 -17.60 14.31 -53.93
N THR A 17 -18.86 14.29 -54.36
CA THR A 17 -19.93 15.20 -53.94
C THR A 17 -20.02 15.21 -52.41
N GLY A 18 -19.74 16.37 -51.82
CA GLY A 18 -20.01 16.63 -50.41
C GLY A 18 -21.50 16.81 -50.17
N THR A 19 -22.12 15.78 -49.61
CA THR A 19 -23.44 15.87 -48.97
C THR A 19 -23.26 15.41 -47.54
N GLY A 20 -23.49 16.33 -46.61
CA GLY A 20 -23.32 16.13 -45.18
C GLY A 20 -24.17 14.99 -44.65
N GLY A 21 -23.53 14.14 -43.86
CA GLY A 21 -24.13 13.17 -42.96
C GLY A 21 -23.40 13.27 -41.63
N PHE A 22 -24.12 13.73 -40.63
CA PHE A 22 -23.71 13.95 -39.24
C PHE A 22 -23.22 12.63 -38.61
N LEU A 23 -21.95 12.55 -38.22
CA LEU A 23 -21.47 11.62 -37.20
C LEU A 23 -20.54 12.40 -36.26
N GLU A 24 -21.10 12.68 -35.09
CA GLU A 24 -20.51 13.36 -33.95
C GLU A 24 -19.48 12.43 -33.31
N SER A 25 -18.19 12.66 -33.55
CA SER A 25 -17.10 11.97 -32.84
C SER A 25 -16.54 12.87 -31.76
N ASN A 26 -16.95 12.62 -30.51
CA ASN A 26 -16.41 13.22 -29.28
C ASN A 26 -15.01 12.67 -28.97
N THR A 27 -14.01 13.08 -29.74
CA THR A 27 -12.60 12.82 -29.43
C THR A 27 -11.90 14.13 -29.06
N VAL A 28 -11.49 14.23 -27.79
CA VAL A 28 -10.61 15.30 -27.32
C VAL A 28 -9.21 14.73 -27.15
N VAL A 29 -8.26 15.29 -27.89
CA VAL A 29 -6.84 14.96 -27.79
C VAL A 29 -6.23 15.86 -26.71
N ILE A 30 -5.76 15.27 -25.61
CA ILE A 30 -4.93 15.97 -24.62
C ILE A 30 -3.48 15.63 -24.92
N GLU A 31 -2.72 16.59 -25.45
CA GLU A 31 -1.26 16.46 -25.56
C GLU A 31 -0.60 16.85 -24.23
N GLU A 32 -0.20 15.86 -23.43
CA GLU A 32 0.86 16.08 -22.43
C GLU A 32 2.23 15.83 -23.05
N ARG A 33 3.11 16.82 -22.89
CA ARG A 33 4.43 16.86 -23.50
C ARG A 33 5.38 15.91 -22.76
N GLY A 34 5.39 14.64 -23.17
CA GLY A 34 6.51 13.73 -22.87
C GLY A 34 6.13 12.39 -22.22
N ALA A 35 5.41 11.53 -22.93
CA ALA A 35 5.62 10.08 -22.88
C ALA A 35 4.88 9.43 -24.06
N GLU A 36 5.56 8.54 -24.75
CA GLU A 36 5.09 7.90 -25.98
C GLU A 36 3.78 7.12 -25.80
N GLY A 37 2.79 7.45 -26.63
CA GLY A 37 1.97 6.44 -27.33
C GLY A 37 1.10 5.47 -26.51
N LYS A 38 0.79 5.74 -25.24
CA LYS A 38 -0.25 4.99 -24.52
C LYS A 38 -1.59 5.71 -24.61
N THR A 39 -2.48 5.19 -25.45
CA THR A 39 -3.91 5.47 -25.35
C THR A 39 -4.41 4.81 -24.06
N VAL A 40 -4.74 5.62 -23.05
CA VAL A 40 -5.63 5.16 -21.99
C VAL A 40 -7.04 5.35 -22.50
N ASP A 41 -7.87 4.30 -22.43
CA ASP A 41 -9.30 4.46 -22.65
C ASP A 41 -9.76 5.51 -21.63
N ALA A 42 -10.26 6.65 -22.13
CA ALA A 42 -11.03 7.51 -21.27
C ALA A 42 -12.16 6.63 -20.74
N ILE A 43 -12.19 6.39 -19.42
CA ILE A 43 -13.39 5.88 -18.77
C ILE A 43 -14.41 7.00 -18.89
N VAL A 44 -14.99 7.15 -20.08
CA VAL A 44 -16.27 7.80 -20.27
C VAL A 44 -17.22 6.87 -19.53
N ARG A 45 -17.41 7.14 -18.24
CA ARG A 45 -18.58 6.62 -17.54
C ARG A 45 -19.75 7.17 -18.33
N ASP A 46 -20.34 6.30 -19.14
CA ASP A 46 -21.64 6.55 -19.72
C ASP A 46 -22.55 7.03 -18.58
N GLU A 47 -22.98 8.30 -18.65
CA GLU A 47 -23.84 8.91 -17.65
C GLU A 47 -25.14 8.12 -17.47
N SER A 48 -25.49 7.23 -18.41
CA SER A 48 -26.64 6.32 -18.31
C SER A 48 -26.51 5.27 -17.20
N SER A 49 -25.30 5.03 -16.68
CA SER A 49 -25.06 4.09 -15.58
C SER A 49 -25.13 4.74 -14.20
N PHE A 50 -25.23 6.08 -14.13
CA PHE A 50 -25.36 6.80 -12.88
C PHE A 50 -26.84 7.01 -12.52
N ASN A 51 -27.36 6.13 -11.66
CA ASN A 51 -28.75 6.22 -11.24
C ASN A 51 -28.92 7.34 -10.21
N TRP A 52 -29.56 8.45 -10.60
CA TRP A 52 -29.80 9.59 -9.71
C TRP A 52 -30.57 9.23 -8.42
N SER A 53 -31.33 8.12 -8.41
CA SER A 53 -31.97 7.61 -7.18
C SER A 53 -30.99 7.10 -6.14
N ASP A 54 -29.74 6.77 -6.51
CA ASP A 54 -28.69 6.36 -5.57
C ASP A 54 -28.23 7.51 -4.67
N LEU A 55 -28.39 8.77 -5.09
CA LEU A 55 -28.12 9.95 -4.25
C LEU A 55 -29.20 10.18 -3.18
N THR A 56 -30.38 9.56 -3.34
CA THR A 56 -31.46 9.61 -2.35
C THR A 56 -31.40 8.45 -1.37
N LYS A 57 -30.55 7.44 -1.62
CA LYS A 57 -30.26 6.41 -0.64
C LYS A 57 -29.56 7.09 0.53
N PRO A 58 -30.05 6.90 1.78
CA PRO A 58 -29.36 7.44 2.93
C PRO A 58 -27.92 6.93 2.90
N PHE A 59 -26.93 7.83 3.06
CA PHE A 59 -25.55 7.43 3.27
C PHE A 59 -25.54 6.46 4.45
N ASN A 60 -25.35 5.18 4.16
CA ASN A 60 -25.45 4.12 5.16
C ASN A 60 -24.23 4.21 6.07
N LYS A 61 -24.26 5.13 7.03
CA LYS A 61 -23.32 5.21 8.14
C LYS A 61 -23.24 3.86 8.88
N ALA A 62 -24.34 3.10 8.88
CA ALA A 62 -24.45 1.77 9.48
C ALA A 62 -23.43 0.75 8.92
N THR A 63 -23.17 0.72 7.60
CA THR A 63 -22.19 -0.24 7.02
C THR A 63 -20.75 0.07 7.45
N ASN A 64 -20.40 1.35 7.59
CA ASN A 64 -19.09 1.77 8.08
C ASN A 64 -18.95 1.52 9.60
N THR A 65 -20.02 1.74 10.37
CA THR A 65 -20.03 1.43 11.82
C THR A 65 -19.92 -0.07 12.08
N THR A 66 -20.63 -0.93 11.34
CA THR A 66 -20.55 -2.38 11.54
C THR A 66 -19.18 -2.96 11.20
N GLN A 67 -18.53 -2.46 10.13
CA GLN A 67 -17.19 -2.91 9.76
C GLN A 67 -16.10 -2.39 10.71
N ALA A 68 -16.20 -1.13 11.16
CA ALA A 68 -15.28 -0.59 12.17
C ALA A 68 -15.38 -1.36 13.49
N ASN A 69 -16.62 -1.64 13.95
CA ASN A 69 -16.86 -2.42 15.16
C ASN A 69 -16.35 -3.87 15.04
N ALA A 70 -16.45 -4.50 13.86
CA ALA A 70 -15.96 -5.85 13.64
C ALA A 70 -14.42 -5.94 13.69
N LYS A 71 -13.71 -4.97 13.11
CA LYS A 71 -12.24 -4.89 13.19
C LYS A 71 -11.76 -4.70 14.62
N GLU A 72 -12.37 -3.75 15.33
CA GLU A 72 -12.01 -3.47 16.72
C GLU A 72 -12.24 -4.69 17.63
N GLN A 73 -13.35 -5.41 17.43
CA GLN A 73 -13.61 -6.66 18.13
C GLN A 73 -12.60 -7.77 17.78
N ALA A 74 -12.15 -7.86 16.53
CA ALA A 74 -11.13 -8.81 16.12
C ALA A 74 -9.78 -8.52 16.78
N VAL A 75 -9.36 -7.24 16.79
CA VAL A 75 -8.13 -6.81 17.48
C VAL A 75 -8.24 -7.02 19.00
N ALA A 76 -9.40 -6.75 19.60
CA ALA A 76 -9.62 -7.01 21.03
C ALA A 76 -9.51 -8.50 21.36
N LYS A 77 -10.00 -9.39 20.49
CA LYS A 77 -9.83 -10.85 20.65
C LYS A 77 -8.36 -11.26 20.55
N LEU A 78 -7.59 -10.70 19.63
CA LEU A 78 -6.15 -10.95 19.55
C LEU A 78 -5.43 -10.47 20.81
N LYS A 79 -5.79 -9.28 21.33
CA LYS A 79 -5.22 -8.74 22.58
C LYS A 79 -5.57 -9.58 23.81
N ALA A 80 -6.70 -10.28 23.79
CA ALA A 80 -7.09 -11.22 24.84
C ALA A 80 -6.45 -12.62 24.68
N SER A 81 -5.73 -12.87 23.59
CA SER A 81 -4.99 -14.10 23.34
C SER A 81 -3.56 -14.04 23.89
N ASP A 82 -2.85 -15.17 23.80
CA ASP A 82 -1.43 -15.31 24.15
C ASP A 82 -0.49 -14.79 23.03
N THR A 83 -0.84 -13.68 22.38
CA THR A 83 -0.02 -13.06 21.32
C THR A 83 0.74 -11.88 21.92
N ASN A 84 2.06 -11.84 21.70
CA ASN A 84 2.87 -10.74 22.19
C ASN A 84 2.91 -9.56 21.18
N PHE A 85 2.60 -8.36 21.64
CA PHE A 85 2.57 -7.13 20.82
C PHE A 85 3.87 -6.33 20.88
N VAL A 86 4.89 -6.83 21.59
CA VAL A 86 6.19 -6.19 21.73
C VAL A 86 7.28 -7.22 21.51
N LEU A 87 8.12 -7.01 20.51
CA LEU A 87 9.29 -7.84 20.25
C LEU A 87 10.55 -7.13 20.71
N TYR A 88 11.41 -7.83 21.45
CA TYR A 88 12.66 -7.29 21.97
C TYR A 88 13.84 -7.73 21.12
N PHE A 89 14.89 -6.91 21.10
CA PHE A 89 16.08 -7.12 20.28
C PHE A 89 17.36 -7.15 21.12
N SER A 90 18.35 -7.85 20.58
CA SER A 90 19.72 -7.82 21.09
C SER A 90 20.34 -6.42 20.93
N TYR A 91 21.41 -6.20 21.69
CA TYR A 91 22.21 -4.99 21.53
C TYR A 91 22.77 -4.91 20.12
N ASP A 92 22.70 -3.72 19.53
CA ASP A 92 23.26 -3.38 18.22
C ASP A 92 22.81 -4.29 17.06
N GLY A 93 21.64 -4.92 17.20
CA GLY A 93 21.12 -5.88 16.23
C GLY A 93 19.66 -5.66 15.84
N ALA A 94 19.32 -6.18 14.67
CA ALA A 94 17.97 -6.27 14.12
C ALA A 94 17.60 -7.71 13.72
N ASP A 95 18.38 -8.69 14.20
CA ASP A 95 18.14 -10.11 13.96
C ASP A 95 16.89 -10.59 14.71
N ILE A 96 16.11 -11.44 14.05
CA ILE A 96 14.89 -12.03 14.59
C ILE A 96 15.19 -13.47 14.97
N SER A 97 14.92 -13.84 16.23
CA SER A 97 15.06 -15.23 16.68
C SER A 97 13.94 -16.12 16.15
N ASP A 98 14.12 -17.43 16.23
CA ASP A 98 13.08 -18.39 15.83
C ASP A 98 11.81 -18.22 16.67
N GLU A 99 11.94 -17.94 17.97
CA GLU A 99 10.82 -17.67 18.87
C GLU A 99 10.08 -16.38 18.48
N ALA A 100 10.82 -15.30 18.20
CA ALA A 100 10.23 -14.05 17.73
C ALA A 100 9.52 -14.26 16.37
N THR A 101 10.08 -15.08 15.49
CA THR A 101 9.44 -15.46 14.22
C THR A 101 8.09 -16.12 14.47
N GLN A 102 7.96 -17.04 15.44
CA GLN A 102 6.67 -17.65 15.78
C GLN A 102 5.63 -16.63 16.24
N GLU A 103 6.03 -15.62 17.02
CA GLU A 103 5.13 -14.52 17.41
C GLU A 103 4.69 -13.69 16.20
N ILE A 104 5.61 -13.34 15.29
CA ILE A 104 5.28 -12.60 14.07
C ILE A 104 4.27 -13.38 13.21
N ILE A 105 4.41 -14.71 13.12
CA ILE A 105 3.49 -15.58 12.39
C ILE A 105 2.07 -15.52 12.96
N LYS A 106 1.89 -15.37 14.29
CA LYS A 106 0.55 -15.17 14.89
C LYS A 106 -0.10 -13.90 14.35
N HIS A 107 0.65 -12.80 14.27
CA HIS A 107 0.18 -11.54 13.68
C HIS A 107 -0.14 -11.66 12.19
N ALA A 108 0.70 -12.37 11.42
CA ALA A 108 0.48 -12.61 10.00
C ALA A 108 -0.83 -13.37 9.74
N ASN A 109 -1.05 -14.46 10.49
CA ASN A 109 -2.28 -15.25 10.39
C ASN A 109 -3.51 -14.41 10.75
N PHE A 110 -3.44 -13.64 11.84
CA PHE A 110 -4.51 -12.73 12.23
C PHE A 110 -4.83 -11.70 11.12
N MET A 111 -3.81 -11.08 10.53
CA MET A 111 -4.01 -10.09 9.47
C MET A 111 -4.56 -10.72 8.18
N ARG A 112 -4.18 -11.97 7.86
CA ARG A 112 -4.73 -12.71 6.72
C ARG A 112 -6.24 -12.96 6.91
N ASP A 113 -6.63 -13.38 8.11
CA ASP A 113 -8.02 -13.68 8.43
C ASP A 113 -8.88 -12.41 8.56
N ASN A 114 -8.23 -11.25 8.72
CA ASN A 114 -8.86 -9.93 8.87
C ASN A 114 -8.31 -8.93 7.84
N SER A 115 -8.72 -9.08 6.57
CA SER A 115 -8.23 -8.29 5.43
C SER A 115 -8.38 -6.76 5.57
N GLY A 116 -9.32 -6.30 6.39
CA GLY A 116 -9.56 -4.89 6.64
C GLY A 116 -8.65 -4.25 7.70
N VAL A 117 -7.86 -5.03 8.42
CA VAL A 117 -6.97 -4.55 9.50
C VAL A 117 -5.63 -4.09 8.91
N LYS A 118 -5.13 -2.98 9.44
CA LYS A 118 -3.79 -2.45 9.15
C LYS A 118 -2.91 -2.53 10.41
N LEU A 119 -1.60 -2.58 10.19
CA LEU A 119 -0.60 -2.66 11.23
C LEU A 119 0.43 -1.57 11.02
N ARG A 120 0.75 -0.83 12.08
CA ARG A 120 1.94 -0.01 12.18
C ARG A 120 2.94 -0.69 13.10
N LEU A 121 4.17 -0.83 12.61
CA LEU A 121 5.32 -1.30 13.37
C LEU A 121 6.11 -0.09 13.86
N GLU A 122 6.27 0.03 15.17
CA GLU A 122 7.00 1.13 15.78
C GLU A 122 8.33 0.62 16.33
N GLY A 123 9.44 1.01 15.69
CA GLY A 123 10.79 0.61 16.05
C GLY A 123 11.45 1.56 17.04
N HIS A 124 12.09 0.98 18.06
CA HIS A 124 12.77 1.70 19.12
C HIS A 124 14.20 1.19 19.34
N ALA A 125 15.04 2.07 19.87
CA ALA A 125 16.40 1.79 20.28
C ALA A 125 16.68 2.32 21.69
N ASP A 126 17.76 1.84 22.30
CA ASP A 126 18.23 2.40 23.56
C ASP A 126 19.05 3.69 23.32
N GLU A 127 19.39 4.40 24.39
CA GLU A 127 20.01 5.74 24.33
C GLU A 127 21.49 5.73 23.92
N ARG A 128 22.09 4.56 23.70
CA ARG A 128 23.51 4.46 23.39
C ARG A 128 23.72 4.68 21.90
N GLY A 129 24.58 5.62 21.55
CA GLY A 129 24.87 5.97 20.16
C GLY A 129 24.45 7.39 19.81
N THR A 130 24.39 7.70 18.52
CA THR A 130 23.81 8.96 18.06
C THR A 130 22.32 8.79 17.81
N ARG A 131 21.58 9.89 17.94
CA ARG A 131 20.16 9.95 17.62
C ARG A 131 19.83 9.40 16.23
N GLU A 132 20.60 9.80 15.22
CA GLU A 132 20.42 9.36 13.83
C GLU A 132 20.69 7.87 13.66
N TYR A 133 21.70 7.35 14.36
CA TYR A 133 21.99 5.92 14.39
C TYR A 133 20.83 5.13 14.98
N ASN A 134 20.32 5.58 16.13
CA ASN A 134 19.21 4.94 16.82
C ASN A 134 17.91 5.00 16.02
N LEU A 135 17.69 6.09 15.27
CA LEU A 135 16.58 6.20 14.33
C LEU A 135 16.69 5.14 13.22
N ALA A 136 17.85 5.01 12.59
CA ALA A 136 18.08 4.00 11.56
C ALA A 136 17.99 2.56 12.11
N LEU A 137 18.53 2.31 13.30
CA LEU A 137 18.48 1.00 13.95
C LEU A 137 17.04 0.60 14.30
N GLY A 138 16.24 1.54 14.82
CA GLY A 138 14.81 1.31 15.05
C GLY A 138 14.05 1.00 13.77
N GLU A 139 14.37 1.70 12.67
CA GLU A 139 13.77 1.46 11.35
C GLU A 139 14.13 0.06 10.83
N ASN A 140 15.42 -0.31 10.88
CA ASN A 140 15.88 -1.63 10.47
C ASN A 140 15.21 -2.76 11.24
N ARG A 141 15.03 -2.63 12.56
CA ARG A 141 14.30 -3.62 13.37
C ARG A 141 12.85 -3.80 12.91
N ALA A 142 12.16 -2.70 12.68
CA ALA A 142 10.77 -2.73 12.20
C ALA A 142 10.69 -3.28 10.76
N LEU A 143 11.68 -2.99 9.91
CA LEU A 143 11.80 -3.55 8.56
C LEU A 143 12.06 -5.06 8.59
N SER A 144 12.92 -5.57 9.48
CA SER A 144 13.12 -7.02 9.65
C SER A 144 11.79 -7.71 9.98
N VAL A 145 10.99 -7.13 10.88
CA VAL A 145 9.67 -7.67 11.23
C VAL A 145 8.73 -7.63 10.03
N LYS A 146 8.73 -6.51 9.30
CA LYS A 146 7.94 -6.35 8.07
C LYS A 146 8.34 -7.37 7.00
N GLU A 147 9.62 -7.70 6.84
CA GLU A 147 10.09 -8.69 5.88
C GLU A 147 9.47 -10.07 6.16
N VAL A 148 9.48 -10.50 7.41
CA VAL A 148 8.84 -11.77 7.83
C VAL A 148 7.33 -11.75 7.57
N LEU A 149 6.64 -10.64 7.88
CA LEU A 149 5.22 -10.47 7.56
C LEU A 149 4.95 -10.42 6.06
N GLY A 150 5.88 -9.87 5.27
CA GLY A 150 5.80 -9.71 3.82
C GLY A 150 5.88 -11.03 3.05
N LEU A 151 6.32 -12.11 3.69
CA LEU A 151 6.24 -13.48 3.15
C LEU A 151 4.79 -13.94 2.96
N TYR A 152 3.82 -13.26 3.57
CA TYR A 152 2.41 -13.57 3.45
C TYR A 152 1.73 -12.64 2.43
N GLU A 153 1.04 -13.25 1.48
CA GLU A 153 0.40 -12.54 0.37
C GLU A 153 -0.58 -11.46 0.85
N GLY A 154 -0.47 -10.26 0.28
CA GLY A 154 -1.39 -9.15 0.55
C GLY A 154 -1.22 -8.47 1.92
N LEU A 155 -0.16 -8.80 2.69
CA LEU A 155 0.13 -8.09 3.94
C LEU A 155 0.99 -6.83 3.74
N ASP A 156 1.93 -6.84 2.79
CA ASP A 156 2.95 -5.78 2.65
C ASP A 156 2.36 -4.36 2.53
N GLY A 157 1.34 -4.18 1.70
CA GLY A 157 0.64 -2.90 1.52
C GLY A 157 -0.24 -2.47 2.69
N ARG A 158 -0.34 -3.28 3.75
CA ARG A 158 -1.12 -3.00 4.97
C ARG A 158 -0.24 -2.74 6.18
N ILE A 159 1.08 -2.73 5.99
CA ILE A 159 2.08 -2.56 7.06
C ILE A 159 2.83 -1.25 6.86
N GLU A 160 2.65 -0.35 7.83
CA GLU A 160 3.42 0.88 7.97
C GLU A 160 4.59 0.65 8.94
N VAL A 161 5.74 1.25 8.65
CA VAL A 161 6.91 1.24 9.52
C VAL A 161 7.21 2.66 9.96
N ILE A 162 7.34 2.87 11.28
CA ILE A 162 7.79 4.11 11.88
C ILE A 162 8.93 3.80 12.83
N SER A 163 9.99 4.62 12.81
CA SER A 163 11.05 4.56 13.81
C SER A 163 10.98 5.77 14.73
N TYR A 164 11.12 5.53 16.02
CA TYR A 164 11.33 6.57 17.03
C TYR A 164 12.76 6.60 17.55
N GLY A 165 13.59 5.61 17.20
CA GLY A 165 14.91 5.45 17.81
C GLY A 165 14.84 5.51 19.34
N GLU A 166 15.61 6.41 19.94
CA GLU A 166 15.68 6.63 21.39
C GLU A 166 14.65 7.63 21.94
N GLU A 167 13.81 8.24 21.08
CA GLU A 167 12.94 9.37 21.46
C GLU A 167 11.74 8.99 22.35
N LYS A 168 11.37 7.71 22.37
CA LYS A 168 10.24 7.18 23.14
C LYS A 168 10.65 6.02 24.05
N PRO A 169 11.47 6.27 25.09
CA PRO A 169 11.91 5.22 26.01
C PRO A 169 10.75 4.81 26.93
N ILE A 170 10.56 3.50 27.12
CA ILE A 170 9.60 2.97 28.09
C ILE A 170 10.24 2.86 29.48
N ALA A 171 11.53 2.54 29.52
CA ALA A 171 12.33 2.51 30.74
C ALA A 171 13.31 3.70 30.74
N LYS A 172 13.33 4.45 31.84
CA LYS A 172 14.23 5.60 32.03
C LYS A 172 15.53 5.22 32.75
N ALA A 173 15.71 3.94 33.07
CA ALA A 173 16.94 3.48 33.70
C ALA A 173 18.07 3.50 32.66
N HIS A 174 19.21 4.07 33.06
CA HIS A 174 20.41 4.20 32.24
C HIS A 174 21.35 3.01 32.45
N ASP A 175 20.77 1.81 32.45
CA ASP A 175 21.46 0.54 32.66
C ASP A 175 20.86 -0.54 31.75
N GLU A 176 21.48 -1.73 31.73
CA GLU A 176 21.05 -2.82 30.85
C GLU A 176 19.59 -3.24 31.08
N SER A 177 19.08 -3.11 32.32
CA SER A 177 17.67 -3.43 32.63
C SER A 177 16.66 -2.45 32.02
N GLY A 178 17.10 -1.22 31.74
CA GLY A 178 16.34 -0.24 30.99
C GLY A 178 16.54 -0.40 29.49
N TRP A 179 17.78 -0.57 29.05
CA TRP A 179 18.13 -0.67 27.64
C TRP A 179 17.48 -1.86 26.97
N GLU A 180 17.42 -3.04 27.62
CA GLU A 180 16.74 -4.22 27.07
C GLU A 180 15.27 -3.96 26.75
N LYS A 181 14.59 -3.15 27.58
CA LYS A 181 13.18 -2.78 27.38
C LYS A 181 13.00 -1.73 26.30
N ASN A 182 14.03 -0.91 26.05
CA ASN A 182 13.99 0.13 25.04
C ASN A 182 14.32 -0.40 23.64
N ARG A 183 15.09 -1.49 23.53
CA ARG A 183 15.35 -2.20 22.25
C ARG A 183 14.15 -3.06 21.85
N ARG A 184 13.16 -2.46 21.20
CA ARG A 184 11.91 -3.16 20.86
C ARG A 184 11.26 -2.70 19.56
N VAL A 185 10.34 -3.52 19.06
CA VAL A 185 9.34 -3.16 18.05
C VAL A 185 7.95 -3.40 18.63
N GLU A 186 7.07 -2.40 18.52
CA GLU A 186 5.67 -2.49 18.96
C GLU A 186 4.72 -2.70 17.79
N PHE A 187 3.69 -3.52 17.99
CA PHE A 187 2.66 -3.85 17.00
C PHE A 187 1.40 -3.03 17.29
N ILE A 188 1.16 -1.99 16.49
CA ILE A 188 0.05 -1.05 16.67
C ILE A 188 -1.00 -1.25 15.58
N TYR A 189 -2.16 -1.77 15.95
CA TYR A 189 -3.28 -1.98 15.03
C TYR A 189 -4.14 -0.73 14.86
N GLU A 190 -4.60 -0.47 13.62
CA GLU A 190 -5.49 0.65 13.24
C GLU A 190 -6.91 0.21 12.84
#